data_AF-A0A0M6ZXK3-F1
#
_entry.id   AF-A0A0M6ZXK3-F1
#
_cell.length_a   1.000
_cell.length_b   1.000
_cell.length_c   1.000
_cell.angle_alpha   90.00
_cell.angle_beta   90.00
_cell.angle_gamma   90.00
#
_symmetry.space_group_name_H-M   'P 1'
#
loop_
_entity.id
_entity.type
_entity.pdbx_description
1 polymer ?
#
loop_
_entity_poly.entity_id
_entity_poly.type
_entity_poly.pdbx_seq_one_letter_code
_entity_poly.pdbx_strand_id
1 'polypeptide(L)'
;MRLFNFLFGHFLHDFLKRDRRIGISSDGGKRVPHVSANKIRRGHSPADLVIPADTGLRARMPLHGASEIPLESALIVPLHAETHCIHHADQFLGIRVAGTCGGPKFLPGLLKLSGLHQIARVLDFSLGRARSQEKPNHGGFQHFRHFFRSFFLGVLLAAPAHSAELPSPLTDDDFIAFDRKQAALGQLLFYDRILSGNRNIACSTCHHPVLGTGDGLSLGIGEGGEGLGPDRTALVDDNRIKKRIPRNAPGLWNLGAKELHTLFHDGRLSISDDYENGFNSPAEEWLPEGLNSLLAAQAIFPLVAQFEMAGNPKENEIAGAVHNRIDASWPIIAKRVRVIPEYGKMFVDAFDHIDEPEQVSIAEIGNALAAFQAIEWTSFDSPFDQYISGRKAALTDAQERGMGLFYGKGNCSSCHSGKLMSDQEFHAIGLPPFGPGRTRRFDPMVRDVGRMGESDRLEDAYRFRTPMLRNVELTSPYGHNGAYPTLEGIVRHHLDPDGMLAKWQPKTAALPDAPWLEPIDFVVYKDQREMARQARLRDVERISLSDQEVSDLVAFLKALTGTSSVSSPSFGIPDRVPSGLPVDRP
;
A
#
# COMPACT_ATOMS: atom_id res chain seq x y z
N MET A 1 42.77 -44.06 34.17
CA MET A 1 41.49 -44.59 33.64
C MET A 1 40.78 -43.43 32.95
N ARG A 2 40.49 -43.48 31.63
CA ARG A 2 39.52 -44.34 30.90
C ARG A 2 38.07 -43.84 31.02
N LEU A 3 37.37 -43.89 29.88
CA LEU A 3 35.92 -43.71 29.69
C LEU A 3 35.35 -42.29 29.97
N PHE A 4 35.52 -41.38 29.01
CA PHE A 4 34.36 -40.74 28.34
C PHE A 4 34.70 -40.17 26.94
N ASN A 5 35.59 -40.85 26.20
CA ASN A 5 36.04 -40.46 24.86
C ASN A 5 35.91 -41.63 23.87
N PHE A 6 34.78 -42.36 23.93
CA PHE A 6 34.59 -43.62 23.18
C PHE A 6 33.18 -43.86 22.62
N LEU A 7 32.29 -42.86 22.61
CA LEU A 7 30.91 -43.01 22.11
C LEU A 7 30.49 -41.98 21.04
N PHE A 8 31.45 -41.46 20.28
CA PHE A 8 31.19 -40.79 18.99
C PHE A 8 32.04 -41.34 17.82
N GLY A 9 32.76 -42.44 18.04
CA GLY A 9 33.64 -43.06 17.03
C GLY A 9 33.06 -44.28 16.30
N HIS A 10 31.83 -44.72 16.60
CA HIS A 10 31.29 -45.99 16.10
C HIS A 10 29.88 -45.95 15.48
N PHE A 11 29.22 -44.80 15.39
CA PHE A 11 27.96 -44.68 14.62
C PHE A 11 28.14 -44.12 13.20
N LEU A 12 29.26 -43.46 12.92
CA LEU A 12 29.55 -42.87 11.60
C LEU A 12 30.33 -43.79 10.63
N HIS A 13 30.88 -44.90 11.14
CA HIS A 13 31.78 -45.75 10.36
C HIS A 13 31.06 -46.82 9.50
N ASP A 14 29.81 -47.15 9.81
CA ASP A 14 29.00 -48.09 9.02
C ASP A 14 28.01 -47.43 8.05
N PHE A 15 27.69 -46.14 8.24
CA PHE A 15 26.82 -45.41 7.29
C PHE A 15 27.55 -45.00 6.00
N LEU A 16 28.88 -44.94 6.00
CA LEU A 16 29.71 -44.55 4.84
C LEU A 16 30.33 -45.75 4.09
N LYS A 17 29.70 -46.93 4.16
CA LYS A 17 30.09 -48.12 3.38
C LYS A 17 29.03 -48.58 2.38
N ARG A 18 28.40 -47.65 1.63
CA ARG A 18 27.55 -48.06 0.49
C ARG A 18 27.36 -47.08 -0.67
N ASP A 19 28.40 -46.32 -1.05
CA ASP A 19 28.68 -46.15 -2.49
C ASP A 19 30.19 -46.01 -2.74
N ARG A 20 30.68 -46.56 -3.85
CA ARG A 20 32.09 -46.53 -4.26
C ARG A 20 32.28 -45.56 -5.42
N ARG A 21 32.55 -44.29 -5.10
CA ARG A 21 33.27 -43.33 -5.95
C ARG A 21 33.61 -42.08 -5.13
N ILE A 22 34.77 -41.47 -5.42
CA ILE A 22 35.41 -40.33 -4.72
C ILE A 22 36.21 -40.74 -3.47
N GLY A 23 37.52 -40.50 -3.53
CA GLY A 23 38.44 -40.45 -2.38
C GLY A 23 39.08 -39.07 -2.30
N ILE A 24 39.56 -38.68 -1.12
CA ILE A 24 40.15 -37.37 -0.84
C ILE A 24 41.65 -37.55 -0.57
N SER A 25 42.49 -36.72 -1.19
CA SER A 25 43.93 -36.61 -0.90
C SER A 25 44.17 -35.55 0.18
N SER A 26 45.24 -35.71 0.96
CA SER A 26 45.58 -34.92 2.15
C SER A 26 46.18 -33.53 1.86
N ASP A 27 45.99 -32.98 0.66
CA ASP A 27 46.63 -31.75 0.15
C ASP A 27 45.66 -30.76 -0.53
N GLY A 28 44.35 -31.00 -0.52
CA GLY A 28 43.35 -29.93 -0.65
C GLY A 28 42.89 -29.51 -2.06
N GLY A 29 43.04 -30.36 -3.09
CA GLY A 29 42.49 -30.11 -4.44
C GLY A 29 41.24 -30.93 -4.81
N LYS A 30 40.27 -30.33 -5.53
CA LYS A 30 39.07 -31.02 -6.07
C LYS A 30 39.04 -31.01 -7.61
N ARG A 31 38.37 -32.00 -8.24
CA ARG A 31 37.95 -31.95 -9.66
C ARG A 31 36.50 -32.43 -9.84
N VAL A 32 35.80 -31.82 -10.79
CA VAL A 32 34.50 -32.21 -11.35
C VAL A 32 34.60 -32.02 -12.88
N PRO A 33 34.08 -32.93 -13.73
CA PRO A 33 34.09 -32.77 -15.19
C PRO A 33 32.83 -32.07 -15.71
N HIS A 34 32.94 -31.34 -16.83
CA HIS A 34 31.82 -30.80 -17.61
C HIS A 34 32.09 -30.99 -19.11
N VAL A 35 31.05 -31.11 -19.94
CA VAL A 35 31.18 -31.35 -21.40
C VAL A 35 30.19 -30.51 -22.21
N SER A 36 30.65 -29.94 -23.33
CA SER A 36 29.87 -29.59 -24.54
C SER A 36 30.87 -29.27 -25.69
N ALA A 37 30.47 -29.09 -26.95
CA ALA A 37 29.85 -30.07 -27.84
C ALA A 37 30.28 -29.81 -29.31
N ASN A 38 30.38 -30.85 -30.17
CA ASN A 38 30.59 -30.81 -31.64
C ASN A 38 31.94 -30.24 -32.15
N LYS A 39 32.78 -30.88 -32.98
CA LYS A 39 32.75 -32.00 -33.97
C LYS A 39 34.17 -32.67 -33.95
N ILE A 40 34.52 -33.80 -34.59
CA ILE A 40 33.89 -34.76 -35.53
C ILE A 40 34.43 -36.20 -35.26
N ARG A 41 34.14 -37.22 -36.09
CA ARG A 41 34.41 -38.66 -35.83
C ARG A 41 35.78 -39.22 -36.29
N ARG A 42 36.51 -39.91 -35.39
CA ARG A 42 37.23 -41.20 -35.60
C ARG A 42 37.83 -41.69 -34.25
N GLY A 43 38.27 -42.95 -34.17
CA GLY A 43 38.61 -43.62 -32.90
C GLY A 43 40.06 -43.51 -32.43
N HIS A 44 40.30 -44.09 -31.24
CA HIS A 44 41.47 -44.10 -30.36
C HIS A 44 41.44 -43.07 -29.20
N SER A 45 41.92 -43.56 -28.06
CA SER A 45 42.13 -42.93 -26.75
C SER A 45 43.53 -43.38 -26.28
N PRO A 46 44.21 -42.78 -25.28
CA PRO A 46 44.01 -41.50 -24.59
C PRO A 46 45.25 -40.55 -24.68
N ALA A 47 45.14 -39.28 -24.27
CA ALA A 47 46.26 -38.44 -23.80
C ALA A 47 45.78 -37.11 -23.16
N ASP A 48 46.56 -36.58 -22.20
CA ASP A 48 46.29 -35.34 -21.46
C ASP A 48 46.77 -34.05 -22.16
N LEU A 49 46.30 -32.88 -21.67
CA LEU A 49 46.91 -31.56 -21.94
C LEU A 49 46.90 -30.68 -20.68
N VAL A 50 47.98 -29.91 -20.49
CA VAL A 50 48.27 -29.03 -19.34
C VAL A 50 48.45 -27.59 -19.83
N ILE A 51 48.08 -26.58 -19.03
CA ILE A 51 48.37 -25.15 -19.26
C ILE A 51 48.93 -24.51 -17.95
N PRO A 52 49.88 -23.54 -17.99
CA PRO A 52 50.84 -23.30 -16.89
C PRO A 52 50.45 -22.27 -15.81
N ALA A 53 51.31 -22.21 -14.78
CA ALA A 53 51.26 -21.45 -13.51
C ALA A 53 51.29 -19.91 -13.54
N ASP A 54 51.14 -19.23 -14.68
CA ASP A 54 51.80 -17.93 -14.88
C ASP A 54 50.89 -16.79 -15.43
N THR A 55 49.65 -16.65 -14.94
CA THR A 55 48.82 -15.45 -15.19
C THR A 55 48.17 -14.89 -13.93
N GLY A 56 48.90 -14.00 -13.24
CA GLY A 56 48.43 -13.34 -12.03
C GLY A 56 47.31 -12.33 -12.28
N LEU A 57 46.05 -12.73 -12.09
CA LEU A 57 44.88 -11.84 -12.07
C LEU A 57 44.06 -12.04 -10.81
N ARG A 58 43.94 -10.99 -9.99
CA ARG A 58 43.13 -10.98 -8.76
C ARG A 58 41.69 -10.58 -9.06
N ALA A 59 40.72 -11.19 -8.38
CA ALA A 59 39.30 -10.86 -8.54
C ALA A 59 38.92 -9.57 -7.79
N ARG A 60 38.75 -8.47 -8.54
CA ARG A 60 37.83 -7.35 -8.23
C ARG A 60 37.48 -6.61 -9.53
N MET A 61 36.23 -6.75 -10.01
CA MET A 61 35.45 -5.71 -10.70
C MET A 61 34.06 -6.25 -11.10
N PRO A 62 32.98 -5.45 -11.01
CA PRO A 62 31.65 -5.84 -11.45
C PRO A 62 31.51 -5.66 -12.98
N LEU A 63 30.72 -6.53 -13.62
CA LEU A 63 30.40 -6.43 -15.05
C LEU A 63 29.26 -5.43 -15.29
N HIS A 64 29.59 -4.31 -15.93
CA HIS A 64 28.64 -3.56 -16.75
C HIS A 64 28.51 -4.22 -18.13
N GLY A 65 27.32 -4.21 -18.71
CA GLY A 65 27.13 -4.60 -20.12
C GLY A 65 25.68 -4.85 -20.50
N ALA A 66 25.08 -3.92 -21.24
CA ALA A 66 23.83 -4.18 -21.96
C ALA A 66 24.10 -5.01 -23.23
N SER A 67 23.11 -5.75 -23.70
CA SER A 67 23.06 -6.28 -25.07
C SER A 67 21.61 -6.55 -25.46
N GLU A 68 21.13 -5.85 -26.49
CA GLU A 68 19.84 -6.11 -27.12
C GLU A 68 19.95 -7.36 -28.00
N ILE A 69 18.90 -8.19 -28.04
CA ILE A 69 18.68 -9.18 -29.11
C ILE A 69 17.20 -9.12 -29.49
N PRO A 70 16.85 -8.86 -30.77
CA PRO A 70 15.46 -8.87 -31.22
C PRO A 70 14.96 -10.31 -31.40
N LEU A 71 13.73 -10.57 -30.98
CA LEU A 71 13.01 -11.82 -31.27
C LEU A 71 11.81 -11.50 -32.16
N GLU A 72 11.93 -11.84 -33.45
CA GLU A 72 10.80 -11.86 -34.37
C GLU A 72 9.91 -13.09 -34.16
N SER A 73 8.66 -12.94 -34.62
CA SER A 73 7.64 -13.97 -34.80
C SER A 73 6.90 -14.49 -33.56
N ALA A 74 5.59 -14.66 -33.74
CA ALA A 74 4.63 -14.90 -32.67
C ALA A 74 4.38 -16.40 -32.44
N LEU A 75 4.10 -16.76 -31.18
CA LEU A 75 3.37 -17.99 -30.85
C LEU A 75 2.16 -17.65 -29.97
N ILE A 76 0.98 -17.98 -30.47
CA ILE A 76 -0.27 -17.95 -29.71
C ILE A 76 -0.37 -19.29 -28.98
N VAL A 77 -0.50 -19.25 -27.65
CA VAL A 77 -0.84 -20.41 -26.83
C VAL A 77 -2.10 -20.08 -26.03
N PRO A 78 -3.24 -20.77 -26.25
CA PRO A 78 -4.38 -20.67 -25.36
C PRO A 78 -4.14 -21.56 -24.14
N LEU A 79 -4.24 -21.02 -22.94
CA LEU A 79 -4.26 -21.81 -21.71
C LEU A 79 -5.58 -21.62 -20.99
N HIS A 80 -6.34 -22.71 -20.93
CA HIS A 80 -7.51 -22.89 -20.08
C HIS A 80 -7.09 -22.81 -18.61
N ALA A 81 -7.91 -22.21 -17.76
CA ALA A 81 -7.64 -22.10 -16.33
C ALA A 81 -8.15 -23.33 -15.58
N GLU A 82 -7.25 -23.99 -14.84
CA GLU A 82 -7.57 -24.72 -13.62
C GLU A 82 -6.48 -24.39 -12.57
N THR A 83 -6.81 -23.58 -11.58
CA THR A 83 -5.91 -23.22 -10.47
C THR A 83 -6.13 -24.15 -9.29
N HIS A 84 -5.14 -25.01 -9.00
CA HIS A 84 -5.09 -25.72 -7.73
C HIS A 84 -4.33 -24.91 -6.69
N CYS A 85 -4.92 -24.72 -5.51
CA CYS A 85 -4.25 -24.11 -4.37
C CYS A 85 -3.11 -25.01 -3.87
N ILE A 86 -1.95 -24.42 -3.59
CA ILE A 86 -0.89 -25.04 -2.79
C ILE A 86 -0.64 -24.13 -1.59
N HIS A 87 -1.06 -24.58 -0.41
CA HIS A 87 -0.57 -24.06 0.86
C HIS A 87 0.32 -25.12 1.53
N HIS A 88 1.21 -24.62 2.38
CA HIS A 88 2.14 -25.29 3.30
C HIS A 88 3.56 -25.54 2.78
N ALA A 89 4.47 -24.79 3.42
CA ALA A 89 5.85 -25.19 3.62
C ALA A 89 5.93 -26.41 4.58
N ASP A 90 7.13 -26.99 4.66
CA ASP A 90 7.54 -28.04 5.59
C ASP A 90 6.91 -29.43 5.47
N GLN A 91 7.58 -30.28 4.69
CA GLN A 91 7.92 -31.64 5.16
C GLN A 91 9.05 -32.29 4.34
N PHE A 92 10.18 -32.56 4.98
CA PHE A 92 11.20 -33.50 4.49
C PHE A 92 11.46 -34.59 5.54
N LEU A 93 11.10 -35.83 5.18
CA LEU A 93 11.48 -37.12 5.79
C LEU A 93 11.12 -37.37 7.27
N GLY A 94 10.06 -38.18 7.47
CA GLY A 94 9.74 -38.78 8.77
C GLY A 94 8.88 -40.05 8.66
N ILE A 95 9.45 -41.20 8.29
CA ILE A 95 8.74 -42.49 8.37
C ILE A 95 8.65 -42.94 9.83
N ARG A 96 7.43 -43.12 10.37
CA ARG A 96 7.18 -43.97 11.54
C ARG A 96 5.93 -44.83 11.37
N VAL A 97 6.06 -46.06 11.87
CA VAL A 97 5.05 -47.12 11.82
C VAL A 97 4.03 -46.92 12.94
N ALA A 98 2.76 -47.20 12.66
CA ALA A 98 1.69 -47.15 13.65
C ALA A 98 1.79 -48.34 14.64
N GLY A 99 1.65 -48.04 15.93
CA GLY A 99 1.47 -49.03 17.00
C GLY A 99 0.20 -48.75 17.79
N THR A 100 -0.67 -49.74 17.93
CA THR A 100 -1.91 -49.68 18.72
C THR A 100 -1.70 -50.25 20.12
N CYS A 101 -2.38 -49.71 21.15
CA CYS A 101 -3.14 -50.47 22.17
C CYS A 101 -3.54 -49.61 23.40
N GLY A 102 -4.79 -49.76 23.87
CA GLY A 102 -5.13 -49.79 25.30
C GLY A 102 -5.56 -48.51 26.05
N GLY A 103 -6.86 -48.39 26.36
CA GLY A 103 -7.36 -47.70 27.58
C GLY A 103 -7.62 -48.73 28.71
N PRO A 104 -8.56 -48.53 29.67
CA PRO A 104 -9.32 -47.30 30.05
C PRO A 104 -9.44 -47.08 31.61
N LYS A 105 -10.20 -46.05 32.06
CA LYS A 105 -11.03 -45.94 33.32
C LYS A 105 -11.61 -44.51 33.48
N PHE A 106 -12.92 -44.27 33.29
CA PHE A 106 -14.01 -44.13 34.30
C PHE A 106 -13.82 -42.97 35.34
N LEU A 107 -14.53 -41.81 35.25
CA LEU A 107 -15.93 -41.45 35.63
C LEU A 107 -16.11 -41.06 37.12
N PRO A 108 -17.16 -40.28 37.56
CA PRO A 108 -18.18 -39.45 36.85
C PRO A 108 -18.49 -38.05 37.50
N GLY A 109 -19.41 -37.24 36.93
CA GLY A 109 -20.06 -36.12 37.66
C GLY A 109 -20.91 -35.09 36.89
N LEU A 110 -22.16 -35.45 36.54
CA LEU A 110 -23.39 -34.67 36.16
C LEU A 110 -23.36 -33.12 36.07
N LEU A 111 -24.12 -32.45 35.17
CA LEU A 111 -25.57 -32.64 34.88
C LEU A 111 -25.99 -32.39 33.40
N LYS A 112 -27.23 -32.79 33.05
CA LYS A 112 -27.83 -32.76 31.70
C LYS A 112 -28.89 -31.66 31.53
N LEU A 113 -29.19 -31.30 30.26
CA LEU A 113 -30.51 -31.33 29.56
C LEU A 113 -30.30 -30.70 28.15
N SER A 114 -30.08 -31.44 27.05
CA SER A 114 -31.05 -32.09 26.15
C SER A 114 -32.14 -31.18 25.53
N GLY A 115 -32.34 -31.10 24.21
CA GLY A 115 -31.60 -31.71 23.10
C GLY A 115 -32.44 -31.83 21.80
N LEU A 116 -31.81 -32.40 20.75
CA LEU A 116 -32.40 -32.91 19.48
C LEU A 116 -33.00 -31.83 18.51
N HIS A 117 -32.92 -31.96 17.18
CA HIS A 117 -32.68 -33.15 16.34
C HIS A 117 -31.54 -33.01 15.31
N GLN A 118 -31.10 -34.17 14.79
CA GLN A 118 -29.98 -34.36 13.85
C GLN A 118 -30.44 -34.92 12.48
N ILE A 119 -29.66 -34.59 11.44
CA ILE A 119 -29.23 -35.44 10.29
C ILE A 119 -30.29 -36.04 9.34
N ALA A 120 -30.15 -35.69 8.05
CA ALA A 120 -29.95 -36.59 6.88
C ALA A 120 -30.18 -35.77 5.57
N ARG A 121 -29.51 -35.98 4.42
CA ARG A 121 -28.64 -37.07 3.93
C ARG A 121 -27.69 -36.56 2.84
N VAL A 122 -26.57 -37.26 2.63
CA VAL A 122 -25.68 -37.15 1.47
C VAL A 122 -25.99 -38.29 0.48
N LEU A 123 -25.96 -38.04 -0.83
CA LEU A 123 -25.25 -38.83 -1.86
C LEU A 123 -25.63 -38.44 -3.30
N ASP A 124 -24.61 -38.39 -4.16
CA ASP A 124 -24.70 -38.33 -5.63
C ASP A 124 -25.48 -39.50 -6.24
N PHE A 125 -26.07 -39.29 -7.43
CA PHE A 125 -25.62 -40.01 -8.63
C PHE A 125 -26.09 -39.34 -9.93
N SER A 126 -25.16 -39.23 -10.89
CA SER A 126 -25.37 -38.78 -12.27
C SER A 126 -26.33 -39.68 -13.06
N LEU A 127 -27.15 -39.11 -13.95
CA LEU A 127 -27.61 -39.77 -15.17
C LEU A 127 -27.88 -38.76 -16.30
N GLY A 128 -27.33 -39.05 -17.48
CA GLY A 128 -27.15 -38.11 -18.59
C GLY A 128 -28.38 -37.67 -19.39
N ARG A 129 -28.18 -36.62 -20.19
CA ARG A 129 -29.08 -36.15 -21.25
C ARG A 129 -29.29 -37.23 -22.33
N ALA A 130 -30.54 -37.38 -22.77
CA ALA A 130 -30.86 -37.90 -24.11
C ALA A 130 -32.03 -37.08 -24.73
N ARG A 131 -31.99 -36.90 -26.06
CA ARG A 131 -32.97 -36.12 -26.86
C ARG A 131 -33.72 -37.06 -27.82
N SER A 132 -35.05 -36.96 -27.85
CA SER A 132 -35.93 -37.05 -29.06
C SER A 132 -37.37 -36.75 -28.60
N GLN A 133 -38.16 -35.83 -29.21
CA GLN A 133 -38.94 -36.02 -30.45
C GLN A 133 -39.70 -37.37 -30.41
N GLU A 134 -41.04 -37.46 -30.32
CA GLU A 134 -42.09 -36.82 -31.15
C GLU A 134 -43.49 -36.74 -30.45
N LYS A 135 -44.47 -36.15 -31.15
CA LYS A 135 -45.95 -36.11 -30.88
C LYS A 135 -46.66 -37.03 -31.94
N PRO A 136 -48.02 -37.15 -32.09
CA PRO A 136 -49.17 -36.47 -31.47
C PRO A 136 -50.40 -37.40 -31.15
N ASN A 137 -51.58 -36.77 -30.97
CA ASN A 137 -52.98 -37.29 -31.04
C ASN A 137 -53.52 -38.02 -29.82
N HIS A 138 -54.80 -37.89 -29.43
CA HIS A 138 -55.91 -36.94 -29.64
C HIS A 138 -56.73 -36.99 -28.31
N GLY A 139 -57.56 -36.06 -27.85
CA GLY A 139 -58.26 -34.90 -28.39
C GLY A 139 -59.59 -34.77 -27.61
N GLY A 140 -60.21 -33.58 -27.51
CA GLY A 140 -61.54 -33.43 -26.89
C GLY A 140 -61.76 -32.18 -26.04
N PHE A 141 -62.53 -31.22 -26.60
CA PHE A 141 -63.62 -30.41 -26.02
C PHE A 141 -63.67 -30.11 -24.49
N GLN A 142 -64.15 -28.95 -24.02
CA GLN A 142 -64.36 -27.59 -24.55
C GLN A 142 -64.84 -26.72 -23.37
N HIS A 143 -64.63 -25.39 -23.43
CA HIS A 143 -65.31 -24.35 -22.63
C HIS A 143 -65.16 -24.37 -21.08
N PHE A 144 -64.46 -23.35 -20.55
CA PHE A 144 -65.18 -22.24 -19.90
C PHE A 144 -64.38 -20.93 -20.05
N ARG A 145 -65.07 -19.80 -20.20
CA ARG A 145 -64.46 -18.48 -20.46
C ARG A 145 -64.37 -17.63 -19.19
N HIS A 146 -63.32 -16.80 -19.15
CA HIS A 146 -63.18 -15.57 -18.36
C HIS A 146 -63.62 -15.62 -16.87
N PHE A 147 -62.64 -15.73 -15.96
CA PHE A 147 -62.61 -14.89 -14.76
C PHE A 147 -61.14 -14.72 -14.31
N PHE A 148 -60.84 -13.68 -13.53
CA PHE A 148 -59.50 -13.33 -13.01
C PHE A 148 -58.41 -12.90 -14.03
N ARG A 149 -58.69 -11.78 -14.71
CA ARG A 149 -57.75 -10.64 -14.61
C ARG A 149 -58.08 -9.88 -13.31
N SER A 150 -57.10 -9.15 -12.77
CA SER A 150 -57.21 -8.27 -11.59
C SER A 150 -57.19 -8.95 -10.21
N PHE A 151 -56.01 -9.43 -9.78
CA PHE A 151 -55.49 -9.17 -8.42
C PHE A 151 -54.00 -9.56 -8.32
N PHE A 152 -53.08 -8.66 -8.69
CA PHE A 152 -51.66 -8.62 -8.25
C PHE A 152 -51.02 -7.33 -8.79
N LEU A 153 -51.50 -6.21 -8.27
CA LEU A 153 -50.88 -4.89 -8.41
C LEU A 153 -50.76 -4.32 -6.98
N GLY A 154 -49.59 -3.80 -6.61
CA GLY A 154 -49.46 -3.04 -5.37
C GLY A 154 -48.96 -3.80 -4.12
N VAL A 155 -47.89 -4.58 -4.24
CA VAL A 155 -46.88 -4.62 -3.18
C VAL A 155 -45.56 -4.12 -3.77
N LEU A 156 -45.48 -2.79 -3.95
CA LEU A 156 -44.19 -2.12 -3.90
C LEU A 156 -43.67 -2.37 -2.48
N LEU A 157 -42.67 -3.25 -2.36
CA LEU A 157 -41.82 -3.28 -1.19
C LEU A 157 -41.09 -1.94 -1.17
N ALA A 158 -41.67 -0.98 -0.45
CA ALA A 158 -40.93 0.15 0.07
C ALA A 158 -39.89 -0.43 1.03
N ALA A 159 -38.71 -0.78 0.49
CA ALA A 159 -37.53 -0.97 1.31
C ALA A 159 -37.43 0.27 2.21
N PRO A 160 -37.28 0.12 3.53
CA PRO A 160 -37.08 1.29 4.38
C PRO A 160 -35.84 1.99 3.84
N ALA A 161 -36.01 3.23 3.39
CA ALA A 161 -34.90 4.08 3.06
C ALA A 161 -34.06 4.18 4.33
N HIS A 162 -32.93 3.46 4.36
CA HIS A 162 -31.94 3.61 5.40
C HIS A 162 -31.41 5.02 5.23
N SER A 163 -31.98 5.95 6.01
CA SER A 163 -31.30 7.17 6.39
C SER A 163 -29.98 6.71 7.00
N ALA A 164 -28.88 6.80 6.25
CA ALA A 164 -27.57 6.48 6.77
C ALA A 164 -27.36 7.36 8.00
N GLU A 165 -27.07 6.73 9.14
CA GLU A 165 -27.00 7.43 10.42
C GLU A 165 -25.79 8.38 10.39
N LEU A 166 -25.99 9.63 10.80
CA LEU A 166 -24.91 10.60 10.87
C LEU A 166 -23.91 10.13 11.95
N PRO A 167 -22.59 10.28 11.71
CA PRO A 167 -21.59 9.91 12.70
C PRO A 167 -21.74 10.75 13.97
N SER A 168 -21.35 10.16 15.10
CA SER A 168 -21.14 10.93 16.32
C SER A 168 -19.99 11.94 16.13
N PRO A 169 -20.01 13.09 16.84
CA PRO A 169 -18.90 14.04 16.81
C PRO A 169 -17.56 13.38 17.15
N LEU A 170 -16.49 13.90 16.54
CA LEU A 170 -15.13 13.68 17.03
C LEU A 170 -14.92 14.46 18.34
N THR A 171 -14.07 13.90 19.19
CA THR A 171 -13.66 14.45 20.50
C THR A 171 -12.18 14.22 20.72
N ASP A 172 -11.55 14.89 21.69
CA ASP A 172 -10.14 14.64 22.06
C ASP A 172 -9.88 13.16 22.41
N ASP A 173 -10.89 12.47 22.99
CA ASP A 173 -10.81 11.05 23.34
C ASP A 173 -10.71 10.13 22.11
N ASP A 174 -10.99 10.61 20.90
CA ASP A 174 -10.83 9.85 19.65
C ASP A 174 -9.38 9.87 19.13
N PHE A 175 -8.49 10.69 19.70
CA PHE A 175 -7.10 10.86 19.27
C PHE A 175 -6.10 10.26 20.25
N ILE A 176 -4.94 9.84 19.74
CA ILE A 176 -3.81 9.38 20.56
C ILE A 176 -3.23 10.59 21.29
N ALA A 177 -3.04 10.48 22.61
CA ALA A 177 -2.40 11.51 23.41
C ALA A 177 -0.88 11.46 23.22
N PHE A 178 -0.33 12.46 22.52
CA PHE A 178 1.11 12.59 22.29
C PHE A 178 1.74 13.62 23.23
N ASP A 179 3.02 13.42 23.57
CA ASP A 179 3.78 14.39 24.37
C ASP A 179 4.14 15.65 23.55
N ARG A 180 3.98 16.82 24.17
CA ARG A 180 4.21 18.11 23.50
C ARG A 180 5.70 18.45 23.29
N LYS A 181 6.63 17.88 24.05
CA LYS A 181 8.08 18.02 23.78
C LYS A 181 8.48 17.17 22.59
N GLN A 182 7.97 15.93 22.51
CA GLN A 182 8.17 15.06 21.34
C GLN A 182 7.61 15.72 20.07
N ALA A 183 6.45 16.37 20.16
CA ALA A 183 5.89 17.15 19.05
C ALA A 183 6.71 18.43 18.71
N ALA A 184 7.26 19.14 19.70
CA ALA A 184 8.16 20.28 19.44
C ALA A 184 9.45 19.84 18.71
N LEU A 185 9.99 18.68 19.06
CA LEU A 185 11.11 18.05 18.36
C LEU A 185 10.71 17.59 16.96
N GLY A 186 9.53 16.97 16.82
CA GLY A 186 8.93 16.55 15.57
C GLY A 186 8.69 17.70 14.59
N GLN A 187 8.26 18.86 15.08
CA GLN A 187 8.12 20.08 14.29
C GLN A 187 9.46 20.39 13.60
N LEU A 188 10.54 20.52 14.36
CA LEU A 188 11.85 20.86 13.79
C LEU A 188 12.28 19.81 12.77
N LEU A 189 12.14 18.52 13.07
CA LEU A 189 12.49 17.43 12.16
C LEU A 189 11.65 17.41 10.87
N PHE A 190 10.37 17.77 10.92
CA PHE A 190 9.47 17.79 9.77
C PHE A 190 9.88 18.83 8.72
N TYR A 191 10.44 19.97 9.17
CA TYR A 191 10.97 21.03 8.31
C TYR A 191 12.48 20.90 8.04
N ASP A 192 13.17 19.95 8.67
CA ASP A 192 14.63 19.81 8.53
C ASP A 192 15.00 18.83 7.40
N ARG A 193 15.63 19.39 6.37
CA ARG A 193 16.14 18.63 5.22
C ARG A 193 17.21 17.60 5.59
N ILE A 194 17.75 17.62 6.82
CA ILE A 194 18.77 16.69 7.34
C ILE A 194 18.40 15.21 7.15
N LEU A 195 17.10 14.90 7.14
CA LEU A 195 16.56 13.55 7.00
C LEU A 195 16.66 12.98 5.58
N SER A 196 16.78 13.80 4.53
CA SER A 196 16.96 13.32 3.15
C SER A 196 18.41 12.93 2.83
N GLY A 197 18.60 12.03 1.86
CA GLY A 197 19.91 11.53 1.44
C GLY A 197 20.87 12.66 1.04
N ASN A 198 20.41 13.56 0.17
CA ASN A 198 21.17 14.71 -0.35
C ASN A 198 20.98 16.02 0.45
N ARG A 199 20.22 16.00 1.56
CA ARG A 199 19.96 17.15 2.45
C ARG A 199 19.27 18.36 1.79
N ASN A 200 18.39 18.08 0.85
CA ASN A 200 17.69 19.04 -0.01
C ASN A 200 16.17 19.05 0.17
N ILE A 201 15.60 18.01 0.77
CA ILE A 201 14.14 17.80 0.91
C ILE A 201 13.80 17.47 2.37
N ALA A 202 12.72 18.06 2.88
CA ALA A 202 12.12 17.80 4.18
C ALA A 202 10.70 17.23 4.00
N CYS A 203 10.04 16.81 5.09
CA CYS A 203 8.64 16.38 5.02
C CYS A 203 7.73 17.54 4.57
N SER A 204 8.02 18.76 5.05
CA SER A 204 7.34 20.01 4.66
C SER A 204 7.41 20.33 3.17
N THR A 205 8.41 19.80 2.45
CA THR A 205 8.62 20.07 1.02
C THR A 205 7.49 19.50 0.15
N CYS A 206 6.87 18.39 0.57
CA CYS A 206 5.75 17.73 -0.12
C CYS A 206 4.43 17.73 0.69
N HIS A 207 4.47 18.20 1.95
CA HIS A 207 3.31 18.27 2.85
C HIS A 207 3.22 19.64 3.52
N HIS A 208 3.25 20.71 2.73
CA HIS A 208 3.34 22.07 3.27
C HIS A 208 1.98 22.58 3.77
N PRO A 209 1.89 23.26 4.93
CA PRO A 209 0.62 23.73 5.48
C PRO A 209 -0.20 24.61 4.51
N VAL A 210 0.45 25.48 3.74
CA VAL A 210 -0.23 26.38 2.77
C VAL A 210 -0.86 25.66 1.58
N LEU A 211 -0.51 24.40 1.37
CA LEU A 211 -1.05 23.51 0.34
C LEU A 211 -1.98 22.45 0.97
N GLY A 212 -2.60 22.80 2.10
CA GLY A 212 -3.48 21.90 2.86
C GLY A 212 -2.77 20.66 3.37
N THR A 213 -1.45 20.72 3.60
CA THR A 213 -0.55 19.60 3.95
C THR A 213 -0.36 18.54 2.84
N GLY A 214 -0.67 18.88 1.59
CA GLY A 214 -0.24 18.12 0.41
C GLY A 214 0.85 18.85 -0.39
N ASP A 215 1.08 18.40 -1.62
CA ASP A 215 2.10 18.94 -2.55
C ASP A 215 1.50 19.85 -3.64
N GLY A 216 0.17 20.05 -3.69
CA GLY A 216 -0.50 20.87 -4.72
C GLY A 216 -0.38 20.34 -6.17
N LEU A 217 0.28 19.19 -6.37
CA LEU A 217 0.59 18.57 -7.66
C LEU A 217 -0.12 17.23 -7.83
N SER A 218 -0.36 16.83 -9.08
CA SER A 218 -0.94 15.51 -9.39
C SER A 218 0.04 14.40 -9.01
N LEU A 219 1.29 14.51 -9.46
CA LEU A 219 2.39 13.66 -9.02
C LEU A 219 3.56 14.55 -8.67
N GLY A 220 3.95 14.49 -7.40
CA GLY A 220 5.08 15.24 -6.89
C GLY A 220 6.42 14.81 -7.48
N ILE A 221 7.45 15.56 -7.14
CA ILE A 221 8.84 15.27 -7.48
C ILE A 221 9.66 15.26 -6.19
N GLY A 222 10.47 14.23 -5.98
CA GLY A 222 11.39 14.15 -4.84
C GLY A 222 12.79 14.59 -5.25
N GLU A 223 13.78 13.76 -4.94
CA GLU A 223 15.19 14.00 -5.28
C GLU A 223 15.40 14.50 -6.72
N GLY A 224 16.11 15.63 -6.84
CA GLY A 224 16.31 16.35 -8.10
C GLY A 224 15.23 17.39 -8.43
N GLY A 225 14.32 17.71 -7.50
CA GLY A 225 13.37 18.81 -7.61
C GLY A 225 13.65 19.96 -6.62
N GLU A 226 13.23 21.17 -6.96
CA GLU A 226 13.27 22.36 -6.10
C GLU A 226 11.92 23.11 -6.12
N GLY A 227 11.78 24.16 -5.30
CA GLY A 227 10.54 24.96 -5.20
C GLY A 227 9.48 24.35 -4.27
N LEU A 228 8.26 24.87 -4.32
CA LEU A 228 7.14 24.45 -3.46
C LEU A 228 5.81 24.44 -4.25
N GLY A 229 5.00 23.39 -4.08
CA GLY A 229 3.69 23.31 -4.71
C GLY A 229 3.72 23.39 -6.25
N PRO A 230 2.79 24.15 -6.87
CA PRO A 230 2.79 24.39 -8.32
C PRO A 230 4.07 25.01 -8.89
N ASP A 231 4.87 25.69 -8.06
CA ASP A 231 6.14 26.31 -8.47
C ASP A 231 7.34 25.33 -8.40
N ARG A 232 7.09 24.02 -8.16
CA ARG A 232 8.14 23.00 -8.15
C ARG A 232 8.68 22.74 -9.55
N THR A 233 10.00 22.83 -9.69
CA THR A 233 10.73 22.58 -10.95
C THR A 233 11.60 21.34 -10.83
N ALA A 234 11.70 20.59 -11.93
CA ALA A 234 12.70 19.54 -12.06
C ALA A 234 14.06 20.18 -12.40
N LEU A 235 15.11 19.84 -11.64
CA LEU A 235 16.48 20.17 -12.01
C LEU A 235 16.87 19.46 -13.32
N VAL A 236 17.98 19.89 -13.91
CA VAL A 236 18.49 19.39 -15.20
C VAL A 236 19.79 18.58 -15.04
N ASP A 237 20.26 18.03 -16.16
CA ASP A 237 21.52 17.29 -16.28
C ASP A 237 21.68 16.16 -15.25
N ASP A 238 22.82 16.09 -14.56
CA ASP A 238 23.13 15.03 -13.59
C ASP A 238 22.17 15.04 -12.39
N ASN A 239 21.69 16.22 -11.99
CA ASN A 239 20.80 16.42 -10.84
C ASN A 239 19.31 16.20 -11.18
N ARG A 240 18.97 15.92 -12.45
CA ARG A 240 17.56 15.82 -12.87
C ARG A 240 16.78 14.72 -12.17
N ILE A 241 15.49 14.92 -11.93
CA ILE A 241 14.60 13.85 -11.44
C ILE A 241 14.66 12.64 -12.38
N LYS A 242 14.78 11.44 -11.80
CA LYS A 242 14.85 10.19 -12.59
C LYS A 242 13.47 9.58 -12.83
N LYS A 243 12.49 9.86 -11.97
CA LYS A 243 11.06 9.50 -12.05
C LYS A 243 10.22 10.53 -11.28
N ARG A 244 8.92 10.56 -11.51
CA ARG A 244 7.94 11.21 -10.62
C ARG A 244 7.70 10.37 -9.38
N ILE A 245 7.23 10.99 -8.30
CA ILE A 245 6.66 10.27 -7.15
C ILE A 245 5.47 9.43 -7.67
N PRO A 246 5.32 8.15 -7.28
CA PRO A 246 4.29 7.27 -7.82
C PRO A 246 2.83 7.72 -7.72
N ARG A 247 2.52 8.58 -6.75
CA ARG A 247 1.16 8.96 -6.33
C ARG A 247 1.12 10.40 -5.81
N ASN A 248 -0.08 10.96 -5.73
CA ASN A 248 -0.34 12.25 -5.10
C ASN A 248 -0.08 12.18 -3.58
N ALA A 249 0.51 13.24 -3.02
CA ALA A 249 0.74 13.38 -1.59
C ALA A 249 -0.58 13.78 -0.88
N PRO A 250 -1.16 12.91 -0.03
CA PRO A 250 -2.40 13.22 0.67
C PRO A 250 -2.16 14.25 1.79
N GLY A 251 -3.22 14.96 2.20
CA GLY A 251 -3.18 15.77 3.41
C GLY A 251 -3.00 14.92 4.68
N LEU A 252 -2.36 15.51 5.69
CA LEU A 252 -1.99 14.89 6.97
C LEU A 252 -3.03 15.09 8.08
N TRP A 253 -4.25 15.52 7.72
CA TRP A 253 -5.35 15.78 8.65
C TRP A 253 -5.78 14.54 9.42
N ASN A 254 -5.95 14.67 10.74
CA ASN A 254 -6.46 13.63 11.64
C ASN A 254 -5.69 12.30 11.67
N LEU A 255 -4.43 12.26 11.23
CA LEU A 255 -3.64 11.02 11.24
C LEU A 255 -3.28 10.51 12.66
N GLY A 256 -3.55 11.30 13.71
CA GLY A 256 -3.45 10.88 15.12
C GLY A 256 -4.68 10.17 15.68
N ALA A 257 -5.72 9.91 14.88
CA ALA A 257 -6.96 9.28 15.34
C ALA A 257 -6.76 7.80 15.72
N LYS A 258 -7.35 7.36 16.83
CA LYS A 258 -7.26 5.97 17.35
C LYS A 258 -7.93 4.94 16.44
N GLU A 259 -8.92 5.35 15.64
CA GLU A 259 -9.61 4.46 14.70
C GLU A 259 -8.82 4.24 13.39
N LEU A 260 -7.71 4.94 13.17
CA LEU A 260 -6.86 4.78 11.98
C LEU A 260 -6.05 3.47 12.04
N HIS A 261 -6.34 2.54 11.14
CA HIS A 261 -5.70 1.21 11.11
C HIS A 261 -4.91 0.92 9.83
N THR A 262 -5.05 1.74 8.79
CA THR A 262 -4.42 1.54 7.47
C THR A 262 -3.91 2.84 6.87
N LEU A 263 -2.67 2.85 6.36
CA LEU A 263 -1.99 3.97 5.71
C LEU A 263 -1.42 3.65 4.32
N PHE A 264 -1.10 4.72 3.58
CA PHE A 264 -0.87 4.75 2.12
C PHE A 264 -2.10 4.42 1.26
N HIS A 265 -2.09 4.89 0.01
CA HIS A 265 -3.19 4.65 -0.96
C HIS A 265 -3.42 3.16 -1.30
N ASP A 266 -2.42 2.29 -1.14
CA ASP A 266 -2.52 0.83 -1.31
C ASP A 266 -2.63 0.06 0.02
N GLY A 267 -2.60 0.76 1.16
CA GLY A 267 -2.71 0.12 2.47
C GLY A 267 -1.53 -0.76 2.86
N ARG A 268 -0.36 -0.59 2.22
CA ARG A 268 0.87 -1.35 2.49
C ARG A 268 1.47 -1.12 3.88
N LEU A 269 0.78 -0.37 4.73
CA LEU A 269 1.08 -0.20 6.14
C LEU A 269 -0.24 -0.30 6.91
N SER A 270 -0.36 -1.29 7.77
CA SER A 270 -1.55 -1.49 8.62
C SER A 270 -1.16 -2.09 9.96
N ILE A 271 -2.01 -1.95 10.97
CA ILE A 271 -1.84 -2.65 12.25
C ILE A 271 -1.95 -4.16 11.99
N SER A 272 -0.94 -4.94 12.40
CA SER A 272 -0.97 -6.41 12.35
C SER A 272 0.14 -7.03 13.20
N ASP A 273 -0.11 -8.19 13.81
CA ASP A 273 0.89 -8.90 14.62
C ASP A 273 1.74 -9.90 13.80
N ASP A 274 1.57 -9.98 12.48
CA ASP A 274 2.21 -10.98 11.60
C ASP A 274 3.74 -11.04 11.70
N TYR A 275 4.39 -9.91 12.01
CA TYR A 275 5.85 -9.75 12.12
C TYR A 275 6.34 -9.47 13.55
N GLU A 276 5.49 -9.70 14.56
CA GLU A 276 5.77 -9.46 16.00
C GLU A 276 6.15 -8.00 16.38
N ASN A 277 6.07 -7.05 15.44
CA ASN A 277 6.37 -5.62 15.64
C ASN A 277 5.13 -4.69 15.62
N GLY A 278 3.92 -5.26 15.55
CA GLY A 278 2.64 -4.55 15.59
C GLY A 278 2.16 -3.97 14.24
N PHE A 279 2.94 -4.10 13.16
CA PHE A 279 2.56 -3.61 11.84
C PHE A 279 2.83 -4.62 10.72
N ASN A 280 1.88 -4.76 9.79
CA ASN A 280 2.23 -5.17 8.43
C ASN A 280 2.80 -3.94 7.72
N SER A 281 3.99 -4.05 7.11
CA SER A 281 4.67 -2.93 6.46
C SER A 281 5.65 -3.41 5.37
N PRO A 282 6.12 -2.53 4.46
CA PRO A 282 7.08 -2.91 3.42
C PRO A 282 8.50 -3.21 3.95
N ALA A 283 8.70 -3.10 5.27
CA ALA A 283 9.91 -3.53 5.95
C ALA A 283 9.76 -4.90 6.62
N GLU A 284 8.56 -5.46 6.71
CA GLU A 284 8.32 -6.80 7.27
C GLU A 284 8.97 -6.95 8.67
N GLU A 285 9.75 -8.01 8.92
CA GLU A 285 10.49 -8.22 10.16
C GLU A 285 11.65 -7.22 10.40
N TRP A 286 11.99 -6.38 9.41
CA TRP A 286 13.05 -5.37 9.51
C TRP A 286 12.57 -4.01 10.01
N LEU A 287 11.26 -3.83 10.25
CA LEU A 287 10.73 -2.61 10.86
C LEU A 287 11.27 -2.47 12.30
N PRO A 288 11.73 -1.28 12.73
CA PRO A 288 12.34 -1.10 14.04
C PRO A 288 11.29 -1.17 15.17
N GLU A 289 11.67 -1.81 16.27
CA GLU A 289 10.92 -1.77 17.52
C GLU A 289 10.80 -0.35 18.08
N GLY A 290 9.81 -0.12 18.95
CA GLY A 290 9.63 1.16 19.66
C GLY A 290 8.78 2.22 18.94
N LEU A 291 8.28 1.94 17.74
CA LEU A 291 7.32 2.80 17.04
C LEU A 291 5.95 2.76 17.76
N ASN A 292 5.48 3.92 18.21
CA ASN A 292 4.33 4.03 19.13
C ASN A 292 2.95 4.13 18.44
N SER A 293 2.92 4.22 17.12
CA SER A 293 1.70 4.46 16.34
C SER A 293 1.91 4.13 14.87
N LEU A 294 0.80 3.87 14.16
CA LEU A 294 0.81 3.65 12.70
C LEU A 294 1.41 4.85 11.94
N LEU A 295 1.22 6.07 12.47
CA LEU A 295 1.79 7.29 11.93
C LEU A 295 3.32 7.36 12.14
N ALA A 296 3.84 6.90 13.28
CA ALA A 296 5.27 6.80 13.52
C ALA A 296 5.93 5.81 12.55
N ALA A 297 5.30 4.66 12.33
CA ALA A 297 5.74 3.70 11.32
C ALA A 297 5.68 4.29 9.89
N GLN A 298 4.67 5.09 9.57
CA GLN A 298 4.57 5.74 8.25
C GLN A 298 5.69 6.77 8.02
N ALA A 299 6.00 7.58 9.04
CA ALA A 299 6.92 8.71 8.94
C ALA A 299 8.37 8.33 8.54
N ILE A 300 8.78 7.07 8.76
CA ILE A 300 10.15 6.61 8.45
C ILE A 300 10.32 6.01 7.05
N PHE A 301 9.22 5.79 6.30
CA PHE A 301 9.28 5.22 4.94
C PHE A 301 9.67 6.21 3.83
N PRO A 302 9.22 7.48 3.82
CA PRO A 302 9.68 8.47 2.82
C PRO A 302 11.20 8.66 2.82
N LEU A 303 11.81 8.53 4.01
CA LEU A 303 13.25 8.61 4.25
C LEU A 303 14.06 7.57 3.46
N VAL A 304 13.44 6.44 3.13
CA VAL A 304 14.05 5.30 2.41
C VAL A 304 13.48 5.10 1.01
N ALA A 305 12.52 5.93 0.59
CA ALA A 305 11.97 5.88 -0.76
C ALA A 305 12.87 6.63 -1.76
N GLN A 306 13.39 5.90 -2.76
CA GLN A 306 14.35 6.39 -3.75
C GLN A 306 13.93 7.70 -4.44
N PHE A 307 12.64 7.80 -4.81
CA PHE A 307 12.09 8.94 -5.55
C PHE A 307 11.42 9.99 -4.67
N GLU A 308 11.52 9.84 -3.35
CA GLU A 308 11.05 10.81 -2.34
C GLU A 308 12.29 11.44 -1.70
N MET A 309 12.77 10.93 -0.54
CA MET A 309 13.85 11.56 0.23
C MET A 309 15.20 10.82 0.20
N ALA A 310 15.26 9.55 -0.20
CA ALA A 310 16.52 8.78 -0.13
C ALA A 310 17.54 9.16 -1.23
N GLY A 311 17.04 9.51 -2.41
CA GLY A 311 17.82 9.76 -3.62
C GLY A 311 18.25 8.50 -4.38
N ASN A 312 19.00 8.66 -5.46
CA ASN A 312 19.33 7.57 -6.39
C ASN A 312 20.66 6.87 -6.05
N PRO A 313 20.83 5.60 -6.47
CA PRO A 313 22.09 4.88 -6.29
C PRO A 313 23.29 5.67 -6.83
N LYS A 314 24.36 5.72 -6.01
CA LYS A 314 25.62 6.48 -6.20
C LYS A 314 25.57 7.98 -5.88
N GLU A 315 24.43 8.56 -5.52
CA GLU A 315 24.38 9.97 -5.07
C GLU A 315 24.87 10.13 -3.63
N ASN A 316 24.41 9.28 -2.71
CA ASN A 316 24.71 9.41 -1.27
C ASN A 316 24.71 8.06 -0.51
N GLU A 317 25.07 8.13 0.77
CA GLU A 317 25.15 6.99 1.70
C GLU A 317 23.80 6.32 1.99
N ILE A 318 22.69 7.08 2.03
CA ILE A 318 21.33 6.60 2.31
C ILE A 318 20.83 5.76 1.13
N ALA A 319 20.91 6.31 -0.09
CA ALA A 319 20.56 5.58 -1.32
C ALA A 319 21.42 4.32 -1.51
N GLY A 320 22.70 4.39 -1.13
CA GLY A 320 23.61 3.23 -1.15
C GLY A 320 23.24 2.16 -0.12
N ALA A 321 22.79 2.54 1.07
CA ALA A 321 22.36 1.62 2.12
C ALA A 321 21.01 0.95 1.79
N VAL A 322 19.99 1.74 1.42
CA VAL A 322 18.65 1.27 1.02
C VAL A 322 18.72 0.24 -0.12
N HIS A 323 19.65 0.42 -1.06
CA HIS A 323 19.83 -0.53 -2.17
C HIS A 323 20.20 -1.95 -1.71
N ASN A 324 20.79 -2.11 -0.52
CA ASN A 324 21.16 -3.41 0.03
C ASN A 324 20.04 -4.01 0.90
N ARG A 325 19.46 -3.20 1.80
CA ARG A 325 18.36 -3.58 2.71
C ARG A 325 17.63 -2.32 3.18
N ILE A 326 16.31 -2.39 3.35
CA ILE A 326 15.44 -1.22 3.59
C ILE A 326 15.83 -0.44 4.85
N ASP A 327 16.12 -1.16 5.93
CA ASP A 327 16.48 -0.65 7.26
C ASP A 327 17.93 -0.14 7.37
N ALA A 328 18.82 -0.53 6.46
CA ALA A 328 20.26 -0.28 6.58
C ALA A 328 20.63 1.21 6.61
N SER A 329 19.72 2.08 6.16
CA SER A 329 19.88 3.53 6.16
C SER A 329 19.41 4.20 7.46
N TRP A 330 18.46 3.62 8.19
CA TRP A 330 17.86 4.22 9.37
C TRP A 330 18.88 4.52 10.49
N PRO A 331 19.87 3.64 10.81
CA PRO A 331 20.94 3.97 11.74
C PRO A 331 21.83 5.13 11.29
N ILE A 332 21.97 5.35 9.98
CA ILE A 332 22.76 6.46 9.41
C ILE A 332 22.00 7.77 9.63
N ILE A 333 20.69 7.78 9.37
CA ILE A 333 19.81 8.95 9.60
C ILE A 333 19.73 9.28 11.10
N ALA A 334 19.48 8.28 11.96
CA ALA A 334 19.45 8.47 13.40
C ALA A 334 20.76 9.04 13.94
N LYS A 335 21.90 8.48 13.51
CA LYS A 335 23.23 9.01 13.86
C LYS A 335 23.40 10.45 13.38
N ARG A 336 22.98 10.78 12.17
CA ARG A 336 23.11 12.13 11.59
C ARG A 336 22.34 13.18 12.38
N VAL A 337 21.14 12.85 12.88
CA VAL A 337 20.32 13.73 13.72
C VAL A 337 20.93 13.88 15.11
N ARG A 338 21.21 12.77 15.80
CA ARG A 338 21.57 12.77 17.23
C ARG A 338 22.94 13.39 17.55
N VAL A 339 23.84 13.49 16.57
CA VAL A 339 25.14 14.19 16.74
C VAL A 339 25.05 15.71 16.61
N ILE A 340 23.89 16.27 16.25
CA ILE A 340 23.63 17.71 16.31
C ILE A 340 23.31 18.05 17.77
N PRO A 341 24.10 18.88 18.48
CA PRO A 341 23.98 19.02 19.93
C PRO A 341 22.60 19.51 20.43
N GLU A 342 21.94 20.39 19.66
CA GLU A 342 20.60 20.87 19.98
C GLU A 342 19.56 19.74 19.87
N TYR A 343 19.60 18.93 18.80
CA TYR A 343 18.73 17.74 18.69
C TYR A 343 19.04 16.70 19.77
N GLY A 344 20.31 16.33 19.97
CA GLY A 344 20.71 15.34 20.98
C GLY A 344 20.17 15.68 22.37
N LYS A 345 20.29 16.96 22.78
CA LYS A 345 19.68 17.44 24.02
C LYS A 345 18.14 17.35 24.01
N MET A 346 17.48 17.75 22.92
CA MET A 346 16.02 17.69 22.83
C MET A 346 15.46 16.27 22.91
N PHE A 347 16.17 15.25 22.39
CA PHE A 347 15.77 13.85 22.56
C PHE A 347 15.82 13.41 24.03
N VAL A 348 16.93 13.69 24.73
CA VAL A 348 17.09 13.40 26.17
C VAL A 348 16.03 14.14 27.00
N ASP A 349 15.70 15.39 26.65
CA ASP A 349 14.69 16.17 27.37
C ASP A 349 13.23 15.68 27.11
N ALA A 350 12.98 14.88 26.06
CA ALA A 350 11.64 14.53 25.54
C ALA A 350 11.27 13.03 25.59
N PHE A 351 12.23 12.13 25.79
CA PHE A 351 12.01 10.69 25.88
C PHE A 351 12.62 10.13 27.18
N ASP A 352 11.76 9.72 28.12
CA ASP A 352 12.17 9.28 29.46
C ASP A 352 13.13 8.05 29.48
N HIS A 353 13.27 7.34 28.35
CA HIS A 353 14.18 6.20 28.17
C HIS A 353 15.50 6.54 27.46
N ILE A 354 15.76 7.83 27.18
CA ILE A 354 16.96 8.33 26.51
C ILE A 354 17.75 9.18 27.51
N ASP A 355 18.77 8.58 28.13
CA ASP A 355 19.72 9.27 29.02
C ASP A 355 20.77 10.08 28.24
N GLU A 356 21.19 9.57 27.08
CA GLU A 356 22.30 10.08 26.26
C GLU A 356 21.94 10.08 24.75
N PRO A 357 22.42 11.05 23.95
CA PRO A 357 22.10 11.15 22.52
C PRO A 357 22.43 9.89 21.70
N GLU A 358 23.42 9.09 22.11
CA GLU A 358 23.81 7.84 21.47
C GLU A 358 22.74 6.74 21.50
N GLN A 359 21.74 6.83 22.39
CA GLN A 359 20.60 5.89 22.44
C GLN A 359 19.55 6.19 21.36
N VAL A 360 19.48 7.42 20.84
CA VAL A 360 18.47 7.84 19.85
C VAL A 360 18.55 6.99 18.58
N SER A 361 17.45 6.33 18.25
CA SER A 361 17.27 5.50 17.06
C SER A 361 16.37 6.21 16.05
N ILE A 362 15.95 5.49 15.00
CA ILE A 362 14.94 6.00 14.06
C ILE A 362 13.52 5.96 14.68
N ALA A 363 13.29 5.13 15.70
CA ALA A 363 11.98 5.02 16.34
C ALA A 363 11.61 6.32 17.07
N GLU A 364 12.55 6.91 17.82
CA GLU A 364 12.33 8.21 18.47
C GLU A 364 12.09 9.34 17.44
N ILE A 365 12.77 9.30 16.28
CA ILE A 365 12.54 10.24 15.17
C ILE A 365 11.13 10.07 14.59
N GLY A 366 10.71 8.83 14.32
CA GLY A 366 9.36 8.52 13.83
C GLY A 366 8.27 8.91 14.83
N ASN A 367 8.48 8.61 16.12
CA ASN A 367 7.58 8.97 17.21
C ASN A 367 7.45 10.50 17.39
N ALA A 368 8.55 11.24 17.31
CA ALA A 368 8.54 12.70 17.35
C ALA A 368 7.78 13.30 16.15
N LEU A 369 8.10 12.84 14.93
CA LEU A 369 7.39 13.23 13.70
C LEU A 369 5.88 12.93 13.80
N ALA A 370 5.49 11.78 14.34
CA ALA A 370 4.09 11.42 14.54
C ALA A 370 3.40 12.32 15.58
N ALA A 371 4.06 12.60 16.70
CA ALA A 371 3.54 13.50 17.73
C ALA A 371 3.25 14.91 17.19
N PHE A 372 4.16 15.43 16.35
CA PHE A 372 3.95 16.70 15.66
C PHE A 372 2.77 16.64 14.69
N GLN A 373 2.80 15.69 13.73
CA GLN A 373 1.75 15.53 12.71
C GLN A 373 0.35 15.39 13.33
N ALA A 374 0.24 14.58 14.39
CA ALA A 374 -1.01 14.34 15.10
C ALA A 374 -1.52 15.60 15.82
N ILE A 375 -0.69 16.32 16.58
CA ILE A 375 -1.14 17.50 17.33
C ILE A 375 -1.41 18.69 16.40
N GLU A 376 -0.61 18.89 15.36
CA GLU A 376 -0.71 20.04 14.46
C GLU A 376 -1.96 19.98 13.57
N TRP A 377 -2.33 18.79 13.08
CA TRP A 377 -3.37 18.60 12.07
C TRP A 377 -4.59 17.80 12.56
N THR A 378 -4.78 17.68 13.87
CA THR A 378 -6.07 17.28 14.48
C THR A 378 -7.13 18.36 14.24
N SER A 379 -8.29 17.95 13.73
CA SER A 379 -9.31 18.84 13.16
C SER A 379 -10.72 18.24 13.29
N PHE A 380 -11.52 18.81 14.19
CA PHE A 380 -12.89 18.38 14.51
C PHE A 380 -13.84 19.54 14.87
N ASP A 381 -13.54 20.75 14.38
CA ASP A 381 -14.31 21.98 14.65
C ASP A 381 -15.08 22.51 13.43
N SER A 382 -15.19 21.71 12.36
CA SER A 382 -15.82 22.11 11.09
C SER A 382 -17.31 22.43 11.23
N PRO A 383 -17.92 23.21 10.31
CA PRO A 383 -19.38 23.43 10.30
C PRO A 383 -20.21 22.14 10.42
N PHE A 384 -19.75 21.03 9.83
CA PHE A 384 -20.37 19.72 9.99
C PHE A 384 -20.25 19.18 11.43
N ASP A 385 -19.08 19.26 12.07
CA ASP A 385 -18.90 18.85 13.48
C ASP A 385 -19.82 19.62 14.42
N GLN A 386 -19.96 20.92 14.18
CA GLN A 386 -20.86 21.80 14.93
C GLN A 386 -22.33 21.37 14.76
N TYR A 387 -22.71 20.95 13.55
CA TYR A 387 -24.05 20.47 13.21
C TYR A 387 -24.42 19.12 13.85
N ILE A 388 -23.50 18.14 13.82
CA ILE A 388 -23.70 16.84 14.47
C ILE A 388 -23.63 16.96 16.00
N SER A 389 -22.90 17.95 16.53
CA SER A 389 -22.92 18.37 17.95
C SER A 389 -24.20 19.15 18.35
N GLY A 390 -25.19 19.25 17.46
CA GLY A 390 -26.51 19.82 17.75
C GLY A 390 -26.71 21.29 17.34
N ARG A 391 -25.68 22.01 16.90
CA ARG A 391 -25.82 23.39 16.40
C ARG A 391 -26.29 23.40 14.95
N LYS A 392 -27.58 23.12 14.73
CA LYS A 392 -28.17 22.93 13.39
C LYS A 392 -27.95 24.11 12.43
N ALA A 393 -27.99 25.35 12.93
CA ALA A 393 -27.69 26.54 12.14
C ALA A 393 -26.20 26.71 11.72
N ALA A 394 -25.33 25.73 11.98
CA ALA A 394 -23.94 25.74 11.51
C ALA A 394 -23.79 25.40 10.02
N LEU A 395 -24.75 24.67 9.44
CA LEU A 395 -24.82 24.45 8.00
C LEU A 395 -25.75 25.46 7.33
N THR A 396 -25.38 25.89 6.13
CA THR A 396 -26.27 26.60 5.20
C THR A 396 -27.22 25.63 4.52
N ASP A 397 -28.36 26.10 4.00
CA ASP A 397 -29.34 25.29 3.28
C ASP A 397 -28.72 24.44 2.14
N ALA A 398 -27.69 24.96 1.46
CA ALA A 398 -26.98 24.22 0.42
C ALA A 398 -26.13 23.07 0.97
N GLN A 399 -25.48 23.28 2.12
CA GLN A 399 -24.72 22.26 2.84
C GLN A 399 -25.64 21.19 3.45
N GLU A 400 -26.81 21.57 3.97
CA GLU A 400 -27.80 20.60 4.46
C GLU A 400 -28.36 19.73 3.32
N ARG A 401 -28.69 20.33 2.16
CA ARG A 401 -29.10 19.56 0.97
C ARG A 401 -27.96 18.65 0.48
N GLY A 402 -26.74 19.15 0.45
CA GLY A 402 -25.54 18.37 0.11
C GLY A 402 -25.32 17.19 1.04
N MET A 403 -25.48 17.38 2.34
CA MET A 403 -25.43 16.31 3.34
C MET A 403 -26.52 15.26 3.08
N GLY A 404 -27.76 15.69 2.80
CA GLY A 404 -28.86 14.79 2.45
C GLY A 404 -28.63 14.00 1.16
N LEU A 405 -27.87 14.55 0.21
CA LEU A 405 -27.42 13.82 -0.97
C LEU A 405 -26.29 12.83 -0.62
N PHE A 406 -25.32 13.24 0.18
CA PHE A 406 -24.16 12.44 0.58
C PHE A 406 -24.55 11.16 1.34
N TYR A 407 -25.45 11.30 2.32
CA TYR A 407 -26.00 10.20 3.13
C TYR A 407 -27.25 9.55 2.50
N GLY A 408 -27.56 9.87 1.24
CA GLY A 408 -28.78 9.46 0.56
C GLY A 408 -28.54 9.17 -0.92
N LYS A 409 -29.13 9.99 -1.82
CA LYS A 409 -29.18 9.72 -3.27
C LYS A 409 -27.80 9.57 -3.93
N GLY A 410 -26.78 10.28 -3.44
CA GLY A 410 -25.40 10.19 -3.92
C GLY A 410 -24.64 8.98 -3.40
N ASN A 411 -25.17 8.28 -2.38
CA ASN A 411 -24.61 7.08 -1.74
C ASN A 411 -23.13 7.22 -1.30
N CYS A 412 -22.63 8.44 -1.08
CA CYS A 412 -21.22 8.69 -0.81
C CYS A 412 -20.79 8.08 0.54
N SER A 413 -21.72 8.08 1.51
CA SER A 413 -21.51 7.49 2.84
C SER A 413 -21.44 5.96 2.84
N SER A 414 -21.59 5.26 1.71
CA SER A 414 -21.37 3.81 1.65
C SER A 414 -19.90 3.43 1.83
N CYS A 415 -19.00 4.33 1.45
CA CYS A 415 -17.55 4.18 1.63
C CYS A 415 -17.01 5.29 2.55
N HIS A 416 -17.43 6.54 2.34
CA HIS A 416 -17.01 7.67 3.17
C HIS A 416 -17.85 7.79 4.45
N SER A 417 -17.70 6.81 5.34
CA SER A 417 -18.50 6.61 6.56
C SER A 417 -17.71 6.91 7.85
N GLY A 418 -18.34 6.74 9.02
CA GLY A 418 -17.66 6.86 10.31
C GLY A 418 -17.25 8.29 10.70
N LYS A 419 -16.50 8.43 11.80
CA LYS A 419 -16.11 9.74 12.33
C LYS A 419 -15.13 10.47 11.41
N LEU A 420 -14.21 9.74 10.77
CA LEU A 420 -13.21 10.27 9.83
C LEU A 420 -13.70 10.43 8.37
N MET A 421 -14.96 10.11 8.06
CA MET A 421 -15.53 10.14 6.69
C MET A 421 -14.76 9.20 5.72
N SER A 422 -14.39 8.02 6.21
CA SER A 422 -13.73 6.92 5.50
C SER A 422 -13.95 5.59 6.24
N ASP A 423 -14.36 4.56 5.50
CA ASP A 423 -14.35 3.15 5.92
C ASP A 423 -12.94 2.56 6.01
N GLN A 424 -11.93 3.25 5.47
CA GLN A 424 -10.54 2.80 5.29
C GLN A 424 -10.38 1.52 4.45
N GLU A 425 -11.43 1.09 3.78
CA GLU A 425 -11.44 -0.05 2.85
C GLU A 425 -10.92 0.36 1.46
N PHE A 426 -10.85 -0.60 0.55
CA PHE A 426 -10.25 -0.42 -0.78
C PHE A 426 -11.30 -0.55 -1.89
N HIS A 427 -11.40 0.48 -2.73
CA HIS A 427 -12.36 0.53 -3.84
C HIS A 427 -11.69 0.99 -5.14
N ALA A 428 -12.10 0.42 -6.26
CA ALA A 428 -11.62 0.77 -7.59
C ALA A 428 -12.62 1.70 -8.27
N ILE A 429 -12.33 3.00 -8.30
CA ILE A 429 -13.22 3.99 -8.94
C ILE A 429 -12.91 4.22 -10.44
N GLY A 430 -11.78 3.71 -10.93
CA GLY A 430 -11.39 3.81 -12.35
C GLY A 430 -10.94 5.21 -12.78
N LEU A 431 -10.13 5.89 -11.95
CA LEU A 431 -9.49 7.17 -12.30
C LEU A 431 -8.66 7.06 -13.60
N PRO A 432 -8.51 8.15 -14.38
CA PRO A 432 -7.56 8.20 -15.49
C PRO A 432 -6.14 7.85 -15.01
N PRO A 433 -5.52 6.76 -15.50
CA PRO A 433 -4.19 6.35 -15.04
C PRO A 433 -3.10 7.16 -15.75
N PHE A 434 -2.08 7.58 -15.01
CA PHE A 434 -0.87 8.23 -15.54
C PHE A 434 0.27 8.19 -14.52
N GLY A 435 1.48 8.49 -14.97
CA GLY A 435 2.71 8.41 -14.19
C GLY A 435 3.23 6.97 -14.02
N PRO A 436 4.25 6.78 -13.17
CA PRO A 436 4.88 5.47 -12.99
C PRO A 436 4.06 4.51 -12.12
N GLY A 437 3.22 5.02 -11.22
CA GLY A 437 2.49 4.22 -10.23
C GLY A 437 3.39 3.32 -9.38
N ARG A 438 2.79 2.40 -8.61
CA ARG A 438 3.50 1.26 -8.02
C ARG A 438 3.33 0.00 -8.90
N THR A 439 4.14 -0.06 -9.94
CA THR A 439 4.24 -1.24 -10.83
C THR A 439 4.87 -2.42 -10.08
N ARG A 440 4.25 -3.62 -10.14
CA ARG A 440 4.82 -4.84 -9.52
C ARG A 440 6.10 -5.26 -10.25
N ARG A 441 7.05 -5.86 -9.52
CA ARG A 441 8.37 -6.29 -10.05
C ARG A 441 8.30 -7.16 -11.31
N PHE A 442 7.23 -7.93 -11.48
CA PHE A 442 7.04 -8.89 -12.57
C PHE A 442 6.03 -8.41 -13.63
N ASP A 443 5.50 -7.19 -13.51
CA ASP A 443 4.59 -6.64 -14.52
C ASP A 443 5.35 -6.25 -15.79
N PRO A 444 4.87 -6.63 -16.99
CA PRO A 444 5.55 -6.34 -18.26
C PRO A 444 5.34 -4.91 -18.75
N MET A 445 4.57 -4.10 -18.03
CA MET A 445 4.21 -2.72 -18.36
C MET A 445 4.09 -1.87 -17.10
N VAL A 446 4.30 -0.57 -17.24
CA VAL A 446 4.08 0.40 -16.16
C VAL A 446 2.57 0.54 -15.89
N ARG A 447 2.16 0.31 -14.64
CA ARG A 447 0.79 0.52 -14.15
C ARG A 447 0.77 0.62 -12.62
N ASP A 448 -0.17 1.37 -12.06
CA ASP A 448 -0.48 1.26 -10.63
C ASP A 448 -1.54 0.18 -10.43
N VAL A 449 -1.24 -0.85 -9.65
CA VAL A 449 -2.16 -1.96 -9.37
C VAL A 449 -2.97 -1.78 -8.08
N GLY A 450 -2.77 -0.68 -7.34
CA GLY A 450 -3.43 -0.45 -6.06
C GLY A 450 -3.11 -1.54 -5.03
N ARG A 451 -4.14 -1.96 -4.28
CA ARG A 451 -4.05 -2.95 -3.19
C ARG A 451 -3.49 -4.32 -3.62
N MET A 452 -3.70 -4.77 -4.87
CA MET A 452 -3.06 -6.00 -5.39
C MET A 452 -1.52 -5.94 -5.32
N GLY A 453 -0.91 -4.75 -5.28
CA GLY A 453 0.54 -4.62 -5.11
C GLY A 453 1.06 -5.06 -3.73
N GLU A 454 0.15 -5.21 -2.77
CA GLU A 454 0.39 -5.64 -1.39
C GLU A 454 -0.21 -7.04 -1.14
N SER A 455 -1.49 -7.25 -1.50
CA SER A 455 -2.19 -8.49 -1.18
C SER A 455 -1.95 -9.64 -2.16
N ASP A 456 -1.32 -9.38 -3.30
CA ASP A 456 -1.15 -10.30 -4.44
C ASP A 456 -2.45 -10.90 -5.03
N ARG A 457 -3.62 -10.49 -4.52
CA ARG A 457 -4.96 -10.94 -4.92
C ARG A 457 -5.47 -10.21 -6.16
N LEU A 458 -5.96 -10.96 -7.15
CA LEU A 458 -6.44 -10.40 -8.42
C LEU A 458 -7.70 -9.54 -8.25
N GLU A 459 -8.54 -9.86 -7.28
CA GLU A 459 -9.73 -9.09 -6.93
C GLU A 459 -9.40 -7.73 -6.30
N ASP A 460 -8.21 -7.54 -5.74
CA ASP A 460 -7.78 -6.26 -5.13
C ASP A 460 -7.12 -5.30 -6.14
N ALA A 461 -7.11 -5.67 -7.43
CA ALA A 461 -6.47 -4.88 -8.48
C ALA A 461 -7.20 -3.55 -8.73
N TYR A 462 -6.43 -2.47 -8.78
CA TYR A 462 -6.88 -1.08 -8.97
C TYR A 462 -7.73 -0.50 -7.85
N ARG A 463 -7.83 -1.21 -6.71
CA ARG A 463 -8.49 -0.71 -5.51
C ARG A 463 -7.52 0.14 -4.69
N PHE A 464 -8.00 1.29 -4.23
CA PHE A 464 -7.23 2.22 -3.40
C PHE A 464 -8.02 2.55 -2.13
N ARG A 465 -7.29 2.84 -1.05
CA ARG A 465 -7.89 3.14 0.26
C ARG A 465 -8.82 4.35 0.17
N THR A 466 -10.02 4.27 0.72
CA THR A 466 -10.93 5.40 0.87
C THR A 466 -10.24 6.54 1.63
N PRO A 467 -10.01 7.72 1.04
CA PRO A 467 -9.42 8.84 1.76
C PRO A 467 -10.43 9.43 2.76
N MET A 468 -9.91 9.95 3.86
CA MET A 468 -10.69 10.73 4.84
C MET A 468 -11.08 12.07 4.21
N LEU A 469 -12.34 12.51 4.38
CA LEU A 469 -12.85 13.73 3.72
C LEU A 469 -12.78 15.00 4.59
N ARG A 470 -12.29 14.92 5.82
CA ARG A 470 -12.10 16.09 6.69
C ARG A 470 -11.00 16.98 6.10
N ASN A 471 -11.29 18.27 5.96
CA ASN A 471 -10.45 19.27 5.26
C ASN A 471 -10.17 18.97 3.78
N VAL A 472 -10.97 18.13 3.11
CA VAL A 472 -10.71 17.72 1.71
C VAL A 472 -10.63 18.91 0.74
N GLU A 473 -11.33 20.02 0.99
CA GLU A 473 -11.24 21.23 0.16
C GLU A 473 -9.81 21.78 0.02
N LEU A 474 -8.95 21.56 1.01
CA LEU A 474 -7.60 22.12 1.05
C LEU A 474 -6.57 21.28 0.28
N THR A 475 -6.90 20.04 -0.09
CA THR A 475 -5.92 19.03 -0.54
C THR A 475 -6.00 18.74 -2.04
N SER A 476 -6.29 19.74 -2.88
CA SER A 476 -6.25 19.58 -4.33
C SER A 476 -4.82 19.35 -4.84
N PRO A 477 -4.61 18.55 -5.91
CA PRO A 477 -5.60 17.83 -6.71
C PRO A 477 -5.98 16.44 -6.15
N TYR A 478 -7.06 15.88 -6.68
CA TYR A 478 -7.82 14.78 -6.08
C TYR A 478 -7.63 13.42 -6.76
N GLY A 479 -7.66 12.36 -5.95
CA GLY A 479 -7.45 10.96 -6.35
C GLY A 479 -6.02 10.47 -6.04
N HIS A 480 -5.78 9.16 -6.06
CA HIS A 480 -4.47 8.59 -5.67
C HIS A 480 -3.29 9.11 -6.52
N ASN A 481 -3.56 9.63 -7.71
CA ASN A 481 -2.61 10.26 -8.65
C ASN A 481 -2.97 11.73 -8.94
N GLY A 482 -3.89 12.34 -8.18
CA GLY A 482 -4.32 13.72 -8.38
C GLY A 482 -4.93 14.00 -9.76
N ALA A 483 -5.72 13.07 -10.31
CA ALA A 483 -6.28 13.16 -11.65
C ALA A 483 -7.23 14.35 -11.90
N TYR A 484 -7.83 14.93 -10.86
CA TYR A 484 -8.79 16.04 -10.98
C TYR A 484 -8.38 17.25 -10.12
N PRO A 485 -8.30 18.47 -10.68
CA PRO A 485 -7.87 19.65 -9.93
C PRO A 485 -8.96 20.24 -9.00
N THR A 486 -10.23 19.84 -9.14
CA THR A 486 -11.35 20.43 -8.38
C THR A 486 -12.21 19.37 -7.69
N LEU A 487 -12.82 19.72 -6.55
CA LEU A 487 -13.81 18.89 -5.85
C LEU A 487 -14.95 18.48 -6.79
N GLU A 488 -15.45 19.41 -7.60
CA GLU A 488 -16.49 19.11 -8.58
C GLU A 488 -16.04 18.07 -9.62
N GLY A 489 -14.79 18.14 -10.09
CA GLY A 489 -14.23 17.17 -11.03
C GLY A 489 -14.19 15.75 -10.47
N ILE A 490 -13.71 15.59 -9.23
CA ILE A 490 -13.66 14.27 -8.58
C ILE A 490 -15.06 13.78 -8.16
N VAL A 491 -15.97 14.65 -7.71
CA VAL A 491 -17.37 14.28 -7.44
C VAL A 491 -18.06 13.80 -8.71
N ARG A 492 -17.91 14.52 -9.83
CA ARG A 492 -18.45 14.07 -11.12
C ARG A 492 -17.83 12.77 -11.60
N HIS A 493 -16.56 12.49 -11.28
CA HIS A 493 -15.95 11.20 -11.59
C HIS A 493 -16.61 10.05 -10.81
N HIS A 494 -16.93 10.23 -9.53
CA HIS A 494 -17.67 9.20 -8.76
C HIS A 494 -19.07 8.95 -9.33
N LEU A 495 -19.72 9.98 -9.87
CA LEU A 495 -21.09 9.89 -10.43
C LEU A 495 -21.13 9.31 -11.86
N ASP A 496 -20.13 9.61 -12.70
CA ASP A 496 -20.03 9.17 -14.08
C ASP A 496 -18.56 8.90 -14.49
N PRO A 497 -17.95 7.79 -14.03
CA PRO A 497 -16.54 7.49 -14.28
C PRO A 497 -16.19 7.45 -15.77
N ASP A 498 -17.04 6.80 -16.59
CA ASP A 498 -16.82 6.66 -18.03
C ASP A 498 -17.02 7.98 -18.77
N GLY A 499 -18.07 8.74 -18.44
CA GLY A 499 -18.32 10.06 -19.04
C GLY A 499 -17.28 11.11 -18.67
N MET A 500 -16.65 10.98 -17.48
CA MET A 500 -15.55 11.84 -17.06
C MET A 500 -14.20 11.40 -17.64
N LEU A 501 -13.94 10.10 -17.72
CA LEU A 501 -12.76 9.55 -18.38
C LEU A 501 -12.72 9.91 -19.87
N ALA A 502 -13.86 9.80 -20.57
CA ALA A 502 -13.97 10.16 -22.00
C ALA A 502 -13.73 11.66 -22.30
N LYS A 503 -13.84 12.53 -21.29
CA LYS A 503 -13.59 13.98 -21.40
C LYS A 503 -12.20 14.39 -20.90
N TRP A 504 -11.54 13.54 -20.13
CA TRP A 504 -10.28 13.84 -19.46
C TRP A 504 -9.13 13.96 -20.47
N GLN A 505 -8.19 14.86 -20.19
CA GLN A 505 -7.05 15.14 -21.06
C GLN A 505 -5.77 15.15 -20.21
N PRO A 506 -4.61 14.71 -20.74
CA PRO A 506 -3.33 14.74 -20.03
C PRO A 506 -3.00 16.08 -19.34
N LYS A 507 -3.33 17.20 -19.98
CA LYS A 507 -3.16 18.56 -19.46
C LYS A 507 -4.01 18.91 -18.22
N THR A 508 -4.92 18.03 -17.81
CA THR A 508 -5.71 18.16 -16.58
C THR A 508 -4.89 17.74 -15.35
N ALA A 509 -3.84 16.95 -15.53
CA ALA A 509 -2.89 16.64 -14.47
C ALA A 509 -1.91 17.81 -14.26
N ALA A 510 -1.79 18.28 -13.02
CA ALA A 510 -0.80 19.25 -12.58
C ALA A 510 0.54 18.54 -12.35
N LEU A 511 1.24 18.23 -13.43
CA LEU A 511 2.57 17.62 -13.42
C LEU A 511 3.64 18.72 -13.54
N PRO A 512 4.70 18.72 -12.72
CA PRO A 512 5.87 19.57 -12.94
C PRO A 512 6.50 19.31 -14.31
N ASP A 513 7.04 20.37 -14.91
CA ASP A 513 7.75 20.26 -16.19
C ASP A 513 8.98 19.35 -16.04
N ALA A 514 9.05 18.36 -16.93
CA ALA A 514 10.12 17.37 -17.00
C ALA A 514 10.05 16.69 -18.39
N PRO A 515 10.54 17.35 -19.47
CA PRO A 515 10.30 16.90 -20.85
C PRO A 515 10.83 15.50 -21.19
N TRP A 516 11.74 14.97 -20.37
CA TRP A 516 12.26 13.60 -20.49
C TRP A 516 11.35 12.53 -19.86
N LEU A 517 10.33 12.91 -19.09
CA LEU A 517 9.32 12.02 -18.49
C LEU A 517 7.95 12.12 -19.16
N GLU A 518 7.57 13.27 -19.74
CA GLU A 518 6.29 13.44 -20.43
C GLU A 518 5.95 12.34 -21.48
N PRO A 519 6.91 11.79 -22.26
CA PRO A 519 6.61 10.74 -23.23
C PRO A 519 6.10 9.45 -22.59
N ILE A 520 6.50 9.16 -21.33
CA ILE A 520 6.13 7.94 -20.61
C ILE A 520 4.95 8.12 -19.65
N ASP A 521 4.71 9.35 -19.15
CA ASP A 521 3.67 9.64 -18.17
C ASP A 521 2.26 9.16 -18.58
N PHE A 522 1.95 9.21 -19.88
CA PHE A 522 0.61 8.86 -20.40
C PHE A 522 0.62 7.60 -21.28
N VAL A 523 1.61 6.72 -21.14
CA VAL A 523 1.64 5.43 -21.85
C VAL A 523 0.51 4.52 -21.36
N VAL A 524 0.33 4.43 -20.04
CA VAL A 524 -0.73 3.62 -19.41
C VAL A 524 -2.14 4.09 -19.82
N TYR A 525 -2.37 5.41 -19.94
CA TYR A 525 -3.62 6.00 -20.44
C TYR A 525 -3.95 5.61 -21.89
N LYS A 526 -2.91 5.38 -22.71
CA LYS A 526 -3.05 5.04 -24.14
C LYS A 526 -3.20 3.53 -24.37
N ASP A 527 -2.92 2.68 -23.38
CA ASP A 527 -3.06 1.22 -23.52
C ASP A 527 -4.53 0.80 -23.39
N GLN A 528 -5.15 0.49 -24.53
CA GLN A 528 -6.54 0.04 -24.60
C GLN A 528 -6.84 -1.24 -23.79
N ARG A 529 -5.85 -2.12 -23.59
CA ARG A 529 -6.02 -3.36 -22.81
C ARG A 529 -6.01 -3.07 -21.32
N GLU A 530 -5.18 -2.14 -20.89
CA GLU A 530 -5.14 -1.65 -19.51
C GLU A 530 -6.40 -0.84 -19.16
N MET A 531 -6.78 0.12 -20.01
CA MET A 531 -8.03 0.87 -19.83
C MET A 531 -9.25 -0.06 -19.76
N ALA A 532 -9.34 -1.06 -20.64
CA ALA A 532 -10.40 -2.07 -20.59
C ALA A 532 -10.30 -2.98 -19.35
N ARG A 533 -9.12 -3.18 -18.77
CA ARG A 533 -8.90 -3.99 -17.55
C ARG A 533 -9.40 -3.22 -16.32
N GLN A 534 -9.03 -1.95 -16.18
CA GLN A 534 -9.51 -1.09 -15.09
C GLN A 534 -11.04 -0.92 -15.14
N ALA A 535 -11.61 -0.70 -16.33
CA ALA A 535 -13.06 -0.58 -16.51
C ALA A 535 -13.85 -1.85 -16.11
N ARG A 536 -13.24 -3.05 -16.15
CA ARG A 536 -13.87 -4.32 -15.72
C ARG A 536 -13.79 -4.59 -14.22
N LEU A 537 -12.91 -3.89 -13.51
CA LEU A 537 -12.62 -4.11 -12.09
C LEU A 537 -13.10 -2.96 -11.21
N ARG A 538 -13.88 -2.03 -11.79
CA ARG A 538 -14.43 -0.86 -11.11
C ARG A 538 -15.64 -1.24 -10.25
N ASP A 539 -15.63 -0.75 -9.01
CA ASP A 539 -16.63 -1.06 -7.98
C ASP A 539 -17.80 -0.06 -7.95
N VAL A 540 -17.67 1.10 -8.60
CA VAL A 540 -18.70 2.17 -8.61
C VAL A 540 -19.57 2.14 -9.87
N GLU A 541 -20.88 2.31 -9.66
CA GLU A 541 -21.88 2.43 -10.73
C GLU A 541 -22.26 3.90 -10.99
N ARG A 542 -22.88 4.17 -12.15
CA ARG A 542 -23.31 5.52 -12.54
C ARG A 542 -24.49 6.00 -11.69
N ILE A 543 -24.33 7.15 -11.02
CA ILE A 543 -25.40 7.83 -10.25
C ILE A 543 -25.79 9.14 -10.95
N SER A 544 -27.09 9.36 -11.13
CA SER A 544 -27.60 10.57 -11.82
C SER A 544 -28.00 11.67 -10.83
N LEU A 545 -27.16 12.69 -10.73
CA LEU A 545 -27.43 13.96 -10.05
C LEU A 545 -27.45 15.11 -11.06
N SER A 546 -28.32 16.10 -10.81
CA SER A 546 -28.32 17.38 -11.52
C SER A 546 -27.13 18.26 -11.11
N ASP A 547 -26.81 19.27 -11.91
CA ASP A 547 -25.69 20.19 -11.60
C ASP A 547 -25.91 20.95 -10.28
N GLN A 548 -27.16 21.24 -9.89
CA GLN A 548 -27.47 21.83 -8.59
C GLN A 548 -27.22 20.84 -7.44
N GLU A 549 -27.57 19.56 -7.60
CA GLU A 549 -27.28 18.53 -6.60
C GLU A 549 -25.76 18.29 -6.47
N VAL A 550 -25.00 18.36 -7.57
CA VAL A 550 -23.53 18.33 -7.53
C VAL A 550 -22.96 19.55 -6.81
N SER A 551 -23.50 20.75 -7.06
CA SER A 551 -23.11 21.99 -6.37
C SER A 551 -23.39 21.92 -4.86
N ASP A 552 -24.57 21.44 -4.47
CA ASP A 552 -24.95 21.23 -3.07
C ASP A 552 -24.02 20.18 -2.40
N LEU A 553 -23.71 19.06 -3.06
CA LEU A 553 -22.70 18.09 -2.57
C LEU A 553 -21.33 18.72 -2.36
N VAL A 554 -20.83 19.51 -3.32
CA VAL A 554 -19.55 20.21 -3.17
C VAL A 554 -19.63 21.22 -2.01
N ALA A 555 -20.74 21.92 -1.82
CA ALA A 555 -20.94 22.79 -0.66
C ALA A 555 -20.83 22.00 0.66
N PHE A 556 -21.43 20.81 0.75
CA PHE A 556 -21.29 19.94 1.93
C PHE A 556 -19.85 19.48 2.16
N LEU A 557 -19.10 19.10 1.12
CA LEU A 557 -17.69 18.71 1.28
C LEU A 557 -16.82 19.85 1.84
N LYS A 558 -17.12 21.10 1.48
CA LYS A 558 -16.50 22.31 2.07
C LYS A 558 -16.89 22.52 3.54
N ALA A 559 -18.05 22.01 3.97
CA ALA A 559 -18.48 22.04 5.37
C ALA A 559 -17.69 21.08 6.29
N LEU A 560 -16.85 20.21 5.71
CA LEU A 560 -15.94 19.31 6.42
C LEU A 560 -14.58 19.95 6.74
N THR A 561 -14.38 21.22 6.36
CA THR A 561 -13.15 21.99 6.63
C THR A 561 -13.23 22.63 8.03
N GLY A 562 -12.26 22.29 8.89
CA GLY A 562 -12.08 22.87 10.22
C GLY A 562 -11.52 24.29 10.19
N THR A 563 -11.49 24.96 11.34
CA THR A 563 -11.07 26.37 11.45
C THR A 563 -9.76 26.53 12.21
N SER A 564 -9.65 25.91 13.38
CA SER A 564 -8.54 26.09 14.31
C SER A 564 -7.24 25.50 13.77
N SER A 565 -7.28 24.26 13.28
CA SER A 565 -6.12 23.55 12.70
C SER A 565 -5.59 24.14 11.38
N VAL A 566 -6.36 25.06 10.77
CA VAL A 566 -6.00 25.74 9.52
C VAL A 566 -5.48 27.15 9.77
N SER A 567 -6.10 27.88 10.71
CA SER A 567 -5.83 29.30 10.97
C SER A 567 -5.01 29.59 12.23
N SER A 568 -4.83 28.60 13.11
CA SER A 568 -4.09 28.72 14.38
C SER A 568 -3.41 27.39 14.73
N PRO A 569 -2.39 26.95 13.94
CA PRO A 569 -1.61 25.75 14.23
C PRO A 569 -0.99 25.77 15.64
N SER A 570 -0.80 24.59 16.23
CA SER A 570 -0.22 24.44 17.58
C SER A 570 1.27 24.83 17.63
N PHE A 571 1.98 24.69 16.51
CA PHE A 571 3.42 24.87 16.41
C PHE A 571 3.84 25.76 15.23
N GLY A 572 3.25 25.55 14.05
CA GLY A 572 3.51 26.33 12.83
C GLY A 572 4.83 26.00 12.11
N ILE A 573 5.23 26.88 11.19
CA ILE A 573 6.51 26.80 10.47
C ILE A 573 7.62 27.37 11.37
N PRO A 574 8.69 26.61 11.70
CA PRO A 574 9.78 27.10 12.54
C PRO A 574 10.68 28.08 11.77
N ASP A 575 11.23 29.08 12.46
CA ASP A 575 12.07 30.08 11.80
C ASP A 575 13.40 29.53 11.27
N ARG A 576 13.97 28.55 11.99
CA ARG A 576 15.19 27.80 11.66
C ARG A 576 15.04 26.36 12.14
N VAL A 577 15.89 25.48 11.63
CA VAL A 577 16.06 24.11 12.16
C VAL A 577 17.47 23.91 12.74
N PRO A 578 17.67 23.01 13.73
CA PRO A 578 18.96 22.77 14.38
C PRO A 578 20.12 22.35 13.45
N SER A 579 19.86 21.76 12.28
CA SER A 579 20.92 21.46 11.30
C SER A 579 21.51 22.71 10.63
N GLY A 580 20.82 23.85 10.71
CA GLY A 580 21.14 25.06 9.94
C GLY A 580 20.77 25.01 8.46
N LEU A 581 20.11 23.93 8.00
CA LEU A 581 19.59 23.84 6.62
C LEU A 581 18.38 24.79 6.42
N PRO A 582 18.12 25.24 5.18
CA PRO A 582 17.01 26.15 4.90
C PRO A 582 15.65 25.45 5.11
N VAL A 583 14.73 26.18 5.73
CA VAL A 583 13.32 25.81 5.85
C VAL A 583 12.57 26.32 4.61
N ASP A 584 11.73 25.48 4.01
CA ASP A 584 10.88 25.89 2.90
C ASP A 584 9.88 26.96 3.36
N ARG A 585 9.70 28.01 2.54
CA ARG A 585 8.72 29.07 2.79
C ARG A 585 7.94 29.39 1.51
N PRO A 586 6.68 29.85 1.61
CA PRO A 586 5.87 30.30 0.47
C PRO A 586 6.39 31.60 -0.15
#